data_AF-A0A7C5RGG1-F1
#
_entry.id   AF-A0A7C5RGG1-F1
#
_cell.length_a   1.000
_cell.length_b   1.000
_cell.length_c   1.000
_cell.angle_alpha   90.00
_cell.angle_beta   90.00
_cell.angle_gamma   90.00
#
_symmetry.space_group_name_H-M   'P 1'
#
loop_
_entity.id
_entity.type
_entity.pdbx_description
1 polymer ?
#
loop_
_entity_poly.entity_id
_entity_poly.type
_entity_poly.pdbx_seq_one_letter_code
_entity_poly.pdbx_strand_id
1 'polypeptide(L)'
;MSVKVSVIEVKNPIYPKNPPYHPSVSYPEYPFSEVLTEEKNYIYDSLRALFLSLGYDRENYGKKEWNPLGCIIKPGMTVLIKPNFVLSRHFEGKDIYSIITHPSLIRAVVDYCWIALKGEGKIIIADAPQYNCNFKELIAVTGLDKVIDFYSNKKGVEVELLDLRNYWSKSLHMPSCIRKLPGDPLGSVKINLGKESAYYNHPNPQNFYGAVYHRWETIKGHIGETQEYEISKTILSADVFISLPKMKVHKKVGVTLNGKGLVGIATNKNLIVHYTLGLPSEGGDQFPEGVLSNMERKIIKFERWMYDTFLSKKTIFWELPHRFIYGFIYLKLLKPLGLKVSDEKRLLDAGNWYGNDTAWRMVPDLMKIIYFADAMGKMHKTPQRRLFSVVDGIIGGENKGPLVPDPKPAGVLVGGENLLAVDIVATRLMGFDPLKLKQFNYFLSHENNYYFGFKKIDEIEVVSNNEKFINCLSDTKNKYFGFKPYPGWVGHIEI
;
A
#
# COMPACT_ATOMS: atom_id res chain seq x y z
N MET A 1 12.17 -25.27 3.28
CA MET A 1 11.48 -25.14 1.97
C MET A 1 11.75 -23.73 1.49
N SER A 2 12.16 -23.55 0.23
CA SER A 2 12.35 -22.21 -0.36
C SER A 2 11.00 -21.51 -0.50
N VAL A 3 10.99 -20.19 -0.30
CA VAL A 3 9.82 -19.34 -0.55
C VAL A 3 9.86 -18.92 -2.02
N LYS A 4 8.86 -19.32 -2.81
CA LYS A 4 8.82 -19.02 -4.24
C LYS A 4 8.19 -17.66 -4.53
N VAL A 5 8.82 -16.90 -5.41
CA VAL A 5 8.30 -15.65 -5.98
C VAL A 5 8.37 -15.74 -7.50
N SER A 6 7.24 -15.56 -8.16
CA SER A 6 7.15 -15.49 -9.61
C SER A 6 7.31 -14.06 -10.12
N VAL A 7 8.09 -13.89 -11.19
CA VAL A 7 8.25 -12.64 -11.93
C VAL A 7 7.86 -12.88 -13.37
N ILE A 8 6.81 -12.23 -13.86
CA ILE A 8 6.33 -12.37 -15.23
C ILE A 8 6.56 -11.06 -15.99
N GLU A 9 7.43 -11.11 -16.99
CA GLU A 9 7.50 -10.06 -18.01
C GLU A 9 6.26 -10.14 -18.91
N VAL A 10 5.52 -9.03 -18.97
CA VAL A 10 4.31 -8.92 -19.78
C VAL A 10 4.70 -8.60 -21.22
N LYS A 11 4.36 -9.51 -22.15
CA LYS A 11 4.73 -9.44 -23.58
C LYS A 11 4.38 -8.09 -24.23
N ASN A 12 3.24 -7.52 -23.88
CA ASN A 12 2.82 -6.19 -24.30
C ASN A 12 2.21 -5.45 -23.08
N PRO A 13 2.99 -4.60 -22.39
CA PRO A 13 2.64 -4.06 -21.08
C PRO A 13 1.68 -2.87 -21.18
N ILE A 14 0.51 -3.10 -21.79
CA ILE A 14 -0.55 -2.10 -21.95
C ILE A 14 -1.80 -2.64 -21.26
N TYR A 15 -2.47 -1.79 -20.47
CA TYR A 15 -3.75 -2.14 -19.88
C TYR A 15 -4.88 -2.08 -20.92
N PRO A 16 -5.86 -3.01 -20.87
CA PRO A 16 -7.08 -2.87 -21.65
C PRO A 16 -7.87 -1.65 -21.18
N LYS A 17 -8.50 -0.94 -22.11
CA LYS A 17 -9.22 0.31 -21.84
C LYS A 17 -10.67 0.07 -21.45
N ASN A 18 -11.29 -0.98 -21.97
CA ASN A 18 -12.74 -1.12 -21.89
C ASN A 18 -13.18 -1.97 -20.68
N PRO A 19 -13.89 -1.38 -19.68
CA PRO A 19 -14.54 -2.14 -18.62
C PRO A 19 -15.71 -2.99 -19.19
N PRO A 20 -16.02 -4.16 -18.61
CA PRO A 20 -15.49 -4.69 -17.35
C PRO A 20 -14.24 -5.58 -17.55
N TYR A 21 -13.41 -5.27 -18.55
CA TYR A 21 -12.07 -5.82 -18.77
C TYR A 21 -12.05 -7.33 -19.00
N HIS A 22 -12.95 -7.82 -19.87
CA HIS A 22 -13.01 -9.22 -20.26
C HIS A 22 -11.68 -9.75 -20.82
N PRO A 23 -11.45 -11.08 -20.78
CA PRO A 23 -10.37 -11.68 -21.53
C PRO A 23 -10.65 -11.61 -23.03
N SER A 24 -9.56 -11.54 -23.81
CA SER A 24 -9.61 -11.59 -25.28
C SER A 24 -9.41 -12.99 -25.86
N VAL A 25 -9.33 -13.99 -24.98
CA VAL A 25 -9.06 -15.38 -25.32
C VAL A 25 -10.11 -16.22 -24.60
N SER A 26 -10.68 -17.19 -25.30
CA SER A 26 -11.56 -18.18 -24.71
C SER A 26 -10.70 -19.23 -23.98
N TYR A 27 -10.31 -18.93 -22.74
CA TYR A 27 -9.55 -19.90 -21.95
C TYR A 27 -10.47 -21.06 -21.54
N PRO A 28 -10.01 -22.32 -21.62
CA PRO A 28 -10.84 -23.49 -21.32
C PRO A 28 -11.48 -23.45 -19.92
N GLU A 29 -10.77 -22.92 -18.93
CA GLU A 29 -11.24 -22.80 -17.55
C GLU A 29 -12.15 -21.58 -17.29
N TYR A 30 -12.27 -20.66 -18.25
CA TYR A 30 -12.99 -19.41 -18.04
C TYR A 30 -14.50 -19.66 -17.97
N PRO A 31 -15.18 -19.32 -16.85
CA PRO A 31 -16.57 -19.69 -16.63
C PRO A 31 -17.58 -18.83 -17.43
N PHE A 32 -17.14 -17.77 -18.10
CA PHE A 32 -17.98 -16.81 -18.81
C PHE A 32 -17.60 -16.72 -20.29
N SER A 33 -17.40 -17.86 -20.95
CA SER A 33 -16.91 -17.94 -22.34
C SER A 33 -17.81 -17.24 -23.36
N GLU A 34 -19.05 -16.93 -23.00
CA GLU A 34 -19.98 -16.10 -23.79
C GLU A 34 -19.62 -14.60 -23.82
N VAL A 35 -18.71 -14.15 -22.95
CA VAL A 35 -18.32 -12.73 -22.84
C VAL A 35 -16.82 -12.56 -23.01
N LEU A 36 -16.41 -12.38 -24.27
CA LEU A 36 -15.05 -12.04 -24.67
C LEU A 36 -15.00 -10.64 -25.28
N THR A 37 -13.83 -10.03 -25.29
CA THR A 37 -13.58 -8.76 -25.97
C THR A 37 -12.60 -8.92 -27.13
N GLU A 38 -12.74 -8.09 -28.16
CA GLU A 38 -11.75 -8.01 -29.24
C GLU A 38 -10.44 -7.36 -28.76
N GLU A 39 -10.52 -6.44 -27.80
CA GLU A 39 -9.36 -5.75 -27.24
C GLU A 39 -8.46 -6.74 -26.48
N LYS A 40 -7.19 -6.84 -26.87
CA LYS A 40 -6.24 -7.74 -26.21
C LYS A 40 -6.05 -7.40 -24.73
N ASN A 41 -6.24 -8.39 -23.87
CA ASN A 41 -6.07 -8.28 -22.43
C ASN A 41 -4.96 -9.22 -21.94
N TYR A 42 -3.71 -8.78 -22.10
CA TYR A 42 -2.50 -9.54 -21.74
C TYR A 42 -2.35 -9.82 -20.25
N ILE A 43 -3.19 -9.22 -19.41
CA ILE A 43 -3.18 -9.40 -17.96
C ILE A 43 -3.60 -10.82 -17.60
N TYR A 44 -4.60 -11.38 -18.29
CA TYR A 44 -5.00 -12.76 -18.08
C TYR A 44 -3.86 -13.71 -18.45
N ASP A 45 -3.27 -13.57 -19.65
CA ASP A 45 -2.13 -14.42 -20.06
C ASP A 45 -0.98 -14.35 -19.04
N SER A 46 -0.67 -13.15 -18.57
CA SER A 46 0.42 -12.92 -17.60
C SER A 46 0.10 -13.52 -16.23
N LEU A 47 -1.14 -13.42 -15.77
CA LEU A 47 -1.58 -14.00 -14.51
C LEU A 47 -1.60 -15.54 -14.59
N ARG A 48 -1.99 -16.10 -15.74
CA ARG A 48 -1.92 -17.55 -16.01
C ARG A 48 -0.48 -18.06 -15.94
N ALA A 49 0.43 -17.35 -16.61
CA ALA A 49 1.87 -17.66 -16.57
C ALA A 49 2.44 -17.53 -15.15
N LEU A 50 1.99 -16.53 -14.38
CA LEU A 50 2.38 -16.34 -12.98
C LEU A 50 2.02 -17.58 -12.15
N PHE A 51 0.76 -18.03 -12.20
CA PHE A 51 0.32 -19.22 -11.48
C PHE A 51 1.06 -20.49 -11.93
N LEU A 52 1.25 -20.68 -13.23
CA LEU A 52 1.95 -21.84 -13.76
C LEU A 52 3.41 -21.89 -13.29
N SER A 53 4.10 -20.75 -13.30
CA SER A 53 5.49 -20.65 -12.85
C SER A 53 5.65 -20.90 -11.34
N LEU A 54 4.68 -20.47 -10.51
CA LEU A 54 4.61 -20.84 -9.09
C LEU A 54 4.36 -22.34 -8.87
N GLY A 55 3.90 -23.05 -9.91
CA GLY A 55 3.65 -24.48 -9.89
C GLY A 55 2.21 -24.85 -9.55
N TYR A 56 1.28 -23.90 -9.65
CA TYR A 56 -0.10 -24.13 -9.30
C TYR A 56 -0.84 -24.92 -10.38
N ASP A 57 -1.38 -26.06 -9.95
CA ASP A 57 -2.27 -26.93 -10.73
C ASP A 57 -1.73 -27.26 -12.14
N ARG A 58 -0.42 -27.59 -12.21
CA ARG A 58 0.29 -27.83 -13.48
C ARG A 58 -0.36 -28.92 -14.34
N GLU A 59 -0.88 -29.97 -13.71
CA GLU A 59 -1.45 -31.14 -14.39
C GLU A 59 -2.74 -30.82 -15.16
N ASN A 60 -3.45 -29.75 -14.76
CA ASN A 60 -4.69 -29.31 -15.39
C ASN A 60 -4.50 -28.06 -16.26
N TYR A 61 -3.29 -27.50 -16.36
CA TYR A 61 -3.06 -26.31 -17.17
C TYR A 61 -3.54 -26.49 -18.62
N GLY A 62 -4.38 -25.56 -19.09
CA GLY A 62 -5.00 -25.62 -20.42
C GLY A 62 -6.22 -26.53 -20.53
N LYS A 63 -6.73 -27.09 -19.42
CA LYS A 63 -7.99 -27.85 -19.34
C LYS A 63 -9.07 -27.03 -18.66
N LYS A 64 -10.33 -27.45 -18.82
CA LYS A 64 -11.50 -26.80 -18.20
C LYS A 64 -11.44 -26.83 -16.67
N GLU A 65 -10.79 -27.85 -16.13
CA GLU A 65 -10.65 -28.12 -14.71
C GLU A 65 -9.55 -27.27 -14.05
N TRP A 66 -8.79 -26.49 -14.81
CA TRP A 66 -7.67 -25.74 -14.25
C TRP A 66 -8.12 -24.72 -13.21
N ASN A 67 -7.63 -24.91 -11.99
CA ASN A 67 -7.96 -24.11 -10.82
C ASN A 67 -6.68 -23.79 -10.03
N PRO A 68 -5.86 -22.84 -10.52
CA PRO A 68 -4.57 -22.54 -9.91
C PRO A 68 -4.68 -22.06 -8.46
N LEU A 69 -5.75 -21.34 -8.12
CA LEU A 69 -5.96 -20.84 -6.76
C LEU A 69 -6.63 -21.86 -5.83
N GLY A 70 -7.01 -23.05 -6.33
CA GLY A 70 -7.63 -24.11 -5.54
C GLY A 70 -6.73 -24.66 -4.41
N CYS A 71 -5.43 -24.40 -4.46
CA CYS A 71 -4.50 -24.70 -3.37
C CYS A 71 -4.72 -23.79 -2.14
N ILE A 72 -5.08 -22.51 -2.35
CA ILE A 72 -5.25 -21.50 -1.30
C ILE A 72 -6.70 -21.11 -1.03
N ILE A 73 -7.62 -21.28 -1.99
CA ILE A 73 -9.05 -20.98 -1.85
C ILE A 73 -9.84 -22.29 -1.93
N LYS A 74 -10.79 -22.47 -1.01
CA LYS A 74 -11.73 -23.61 -0.98
C LYS A 74 -13.16 -23.09 -1.07
N PRO A 75 -14.11 -23.88 -1.62
CA PRO A 75 -15.54 -23.52 -1.61
C PRO A 75 -16.03 -23.14 -0.21
N GLY A 76 -16.87 -22.11 -0.13
CA GLY A 76 -17.43 -21.57 1.11
C GLY A 76 -16.56 -20.51 1.79
N MET A 77 -15.31 -20.30 1.36
CA MET A 77 -14.41 -19.29 1.94
C MET A 77 -14.80 -17.86 1.59
N THR A 78 -14.41 -16.93 2.46
CA THR A 78 -14.40 -15.49 2.18
C THR A 78 -13.01 -15.07 1.73
N VAL A 79 -12.92 -14.55 0.49
CA VAL A 79 -11.69 -14.07 -0.13
C VAL A 79 -11.71 -12.55 -0.16
N LEU A 80 -10.77 -11.91 0.53
CA LEU A 80 -10.59 -10.46 0.47
C LEU A 80 -9.48 -10.09 -0.51
N ILE A 81 -9.82 -9.27 -1.50
CA ILE A 81 -8.90 -8.68 -2.46
C ILE A 81 -8.65 -7.23 -2.06
N LYS A 82 -7.41 -6.92 -1.72
CA LYS A 82 -6.97 -5.57 -1.34
C LYS A 82 -6.16 -4.92 -2.47
N PRO A 83 -6.79 -4.07 -3.30
CA PRO A 83 -6.07 -3.23 -4.25
C PRO A 83 -5.36 -2.06 -3.56
N ASN A 84 -4.58 -1.31 -4.33
CA ASN A 84 -4.01 -0.04 -3.91
C ASN A 84 -4.81 1.08 -4.59
N PHE A 85 -5.76 1.70 -3.90
CA PHE A 85 -6.66 2.71 -4.46
C PHE A 85 -6.27 4.15 -4.21
N VAL A 86 -5.53 4.44 -3.14
CA VAL A 86 -4.81 5.71 -2.86
C VAL A 86 -5.55 7.01 -3.22
N LEU A 87 -5.64 7.44 -4.49
CA LEU A 87 -6.29 8.67 -4.96
C LEU A 87 -7.19 8.40 -6.19
N SER A 88 -8.21 9.24 -6.37
CA SER A 88 -9.13 9.20 -7.53
C SER A 88 -8.60 9.94 -8.76
N ARG A 89 -7.48 10.65 -8.65
CA ARG A 89 -6.84 11.42 -9.73
C ARG A 89 -5.34 11.51 -9.53
N HIS A 90 -4.60 11.70 -10.62
CA HIS A 90 -3.23 12.20 -10.57
C HIS A 90 -3.23 13.74 -10.54
N PHE A 91 -2.79 14.36 -9.44
CA PHE A 91 -2.94 15.82 -9.27
C PHE A 91 -2.06 16.67 -10.22
N GLU A 92 -1.03 16.09 -10.83
CA GLU A 92 -0.25 16.72 -11.91
C GLU A 92 -0.73 16.32 -13.33
N GLY A 93 -1.87 15.64 -13.46
CA GLY A 93 -2.45 15.27 -14.77
C GLY A 93 -1.76 14.11 -15.51
N LYS A 94 -0.84 13.37 -14.86
CA LYS A 94 -0.19 12.18 -15.41
C LYS A 94 -1.10 10.94 -15.29
N ASP A 95 -0.60 9.79 -15.69
CA ASP A 95 -1.33 8.53 -15.63
C ASP A 95 -1.69 8.14 -14.17
N ILE A 96 -2.99 8.03 -13.88
CA ILE A 96 -3.49 7.60 -12.57
C ILE A 96 -3.06 6.17 -12.22
N TYR A 97 -2.84 5.33 -13.23
CA TYR A 97 -2.35 3.97 -13.06
C TYR A 97 -0.84 3.92 -12.80
N SER A 98 -0.18 5.04 -12.49
CA SER A 98 1.10 5.05 -11.76
C SER A 98 0.90 5.09 -10.23
N ILE A 99 -0.31 5.44 -9.78
CA ILE A 99 -0.67 5.58 -8.38
C ILE A 99 -1.44 4.36 -7.88
N ILE A 100 -2.38 3.84 -8.68
CA ILE A 100 -3.38 2.84 -8.28
C ILE A 100 -3.25 1.52 -9.05
N THR A 101 -3.76 0.43 -8.46
CA THR A 101 -3.86 -0.88 -9.13
C THR A 101 -4.87 -0.80 -10.27
N HIS A 102 -4.51 -1.32 -11.44
CA HIS A 102 -5.43 -1.29 -12.59
C HIS A 102 -6.61 -2.27 -12.39
N PRO A 103 -7.86 -1.87 -12.69
CA PRO A 103 -9.06 -2.70 -12.52
C PRO A 103 -9.06 -4.00 -13.33
N SER A 104 -8.34 -4.07 -14.45
CA SER A 104 -8.19 -5.31 -15.23
C SER A 104 -7.44 -6.41 -14.48
N LEU A 105 -6.46 -6.06 -13.62
CA LEU A 105 -5.80 -7.04 -12.76
C LEU A 105 -6.73 -7.50 -11.65
N ILE A 106 -7.47 -6.56 -11.03
CA ILE A 106 -8.50 -6.88 -10.03
C ILE A 106 -9.50 -7.87 -10.64
N ARG A 107 -10.03 -7.55 -11.82
CA ARG A 107 -10.96 -8.38 -12.57
C ARG A 107 -10.42 -9.79 -12.83
N ALA A 108 -9.20 -9.91 -13.36
CA ALA A 108 -8.59 -11.20 -13.64
C ALA A 108 -8.43 -12.05 -12.36
N VAL A 109 -8.00 -11.42 -11.25
CA VAL A 109 -7.86 -12.11 -9.96
C VAL A 109 -9.22 -12.54 -9.41
N VAL A 110 -10.27 -11.71 -9.54
CA VAL A 110 -11.64 -12.06 -9.13
C VAL A 110 -12.14 -13.28 -9.90
N ASP A 111 -11.90 -13.36 -11.22
CA ASP A 111 -12.30 -14.53 -12.01
C ASP A 111 -11.64 -15.83 -11.53
N TYR A 112 -10.34 -15.81 -11.19
CA TYR A 112 -9.68 -17.01 -10.63
C TYR A 112 -10.11 -17.33 -9.20
N CYS A 113 -10.48 -16.33 -8.40
CA CYS A 113 -11.12 -16.57 -7.10
C CYS A 113 -12.49 -17.22 -7.27
N TRP A 114 -13.28 -16.75 -8.25
CA TRP A 114 -14.59 -17.29 -8.60
C TRP A 114 -14.49 -18.77 -9.01
N ILE A 115 -13.53 -19.11 -9.88
CA ILE A 115 -13.25 -20.51 -10.27
C ILE A 115 -12.94 -21.36 -9.02
N ALA A 116 -12.11 -20.86 -8.11
CA ALA A 116 -11.70 -21.62 -6.93
C ALA A 116 -12.81 -21.83 -5.90
N LEU A 117 -13.75 -20.89 -5.79
CA LEU A 117 -14.91 -20.95 -4.88
C LEU A 117 -16.02 -21.90 -5.37
N LYS A 118 -16.04 -22.24 -6.67
CA LYS A 118 -16.99 -23.21 -7.26
C LYS A 118 -18.46 -22.91 -6.95
N GLY A 119 -18.83 -21.63 -6.88
CA GLY A 119 -20.21 -21.19 -6.64
C GLY A 119 -20.59 -20.99 -5.17
N GLU A 120 -19.70 -21.28 -4.21
CA GLU A 120 -19.95 -21.15 -2.77
C GLU A 120 -18.92 -20.21 -2.12
N GLY A 121 -19.38 -19.22 -1.36
CA GLY A 121 -18.53 -18.28 -0.64
C GLY A 121 -18.68 -16.84 -1.12
N LYS A 122 -17.70 -16.00 -0.78
CA LYS A 122 -17.77 -14.54 -0.97
C LYS A 122 -16.43 -13.95 -1.39
N ILE A 123 -16.45 -12.97 -2.28
CA ILE A 123 -15.29 -12.17 -2.69
C ILE A 123 -15.54 -10.71 -2.30
N ILE A 124 -14.60 -10.13 -1.55
CA ILE A 124 -14.68 -8.76 -1.06
C ILE A 124 -13.52 -7.96 -1.64
N ILE A 125 -13.80 -6.95 -2.46
CA ILE A 125 -12.80 -5.99 -2.91
C ILE A 125 -12.83 -4.80 -1.95
N ALA A 126 -11.76 -4.56 -1.19
CA ALA A 126 -11.78 -3.53 -0.16
C ALA A 126 -10.43 -2.83 0.04
N ASP A 127 -10.47 -1.52 0.26
CA ASP A 127 -9.32 -0.71 0.67
C ASP A 127 -9.78 0.46 1.54
N ALA A 128 -8.87 0.99 2.37
CA ALA A 128 -9.01 2.30 2.99
C ALA A 128 -8.09 3.29 2.25
N PRO A 129 -8.54 3.93 1.15
CA PRO A 129 -7.70 4.82 0.35
C PRO A 129 -7.32 6.11 1.10
N GLN A 130 -6.50 6.98 0.50
CA GLN A 130 -6.12 8.25 1.13
C GLN A 130 -7.38 9.03 1.54
N TYR A 131 -7.33 9.77 2.65
CA TYR A 131 -8.49 10.46 3.21
C TYR A 131 -9.19 11.42 2.23
N ASN A 132 -8.46 11.93 1.23
CA ASN A 132 -8.97 12.84 0.20
C ASN A 132 -9.35 12.16 -1.12
N CYS A 133 -9.22 10.83 -1.22
CA CYS A 133 -9.72 10.09 -2.37
C CYS A 133 -11.25 10.20 -2.45
N ASN A 134 -11.78 10.71 -3.56
CA ASN A 134 -13.21 10.65 -3.83
C ASN A 134 -13.54 9.24 -4.34
N PHE A 135 -14.19 8.41 -3.51
CA PHE A 135 -14.41 7.00 -3.83
C PHE A 135 -15.36 6.80 -5.01
N LYS A 136 -16.43 7.60 -5.09
CA LYS A 136 -17.37 7.55 -6.24
C LYS A 136 -16.67 7.85 -7.54
N GLU A 137 -15.80 8.86 -7.53
CA GLU A 137 -14.99 9.19 -8.69
C GLU A 137 -14.00 8.09 -9.05
N LEU A 138 -13.29 7.54 -8.05
CA LEU A 138 -12.35 6.44 -8.27
C LEU A 138 -13.06 5.27 -8.98
N ILE A 139 -14.24 4.88 -8.50
CA ILE A 139 -15.04 3.81 -9.11
C ILE A 139 -15.37 4.15 -10.56
N ALA A 140 -15.88 5.35 -10.83
CA ALA A 140 -16.27 5.77 -12.17
C ALA A 140 -15.09 5.82 -13.15
N VAL A 141 -13.94 6.35 -12.73
CA VAL A 141 -12.72 6.46 -13.56
C VAL A 141 -12.11 5.08 -13.82
N THR A 142 -12.22 4.15 -12.87
CA THR A 142 -11.70 2.78 -13.02
C THR A 142 -12.70 1.82 -13.64
N GLY A 143 -13.96 2.21 -13.89
CA GLY A 143 -14.99 1.31 -14.38
C GLY A 143 -15.25 0.10 -13.46
N LEU A 144 -14.91 0.20 -12.17
CA LEU A 144 -15.12 -0.88 -11.20
C LEU A 144 -16.60 -1.13 -10.92
N ASP A 145 -17.45 -0.12 -11.08
CA ASP A 145 -18.90 -0.26 -11.08
C ASP A 145 -19.35 -1.33 -12.08
N LYS A 146 -18.88 -1.25 -13.32
CA LYS A 146 -19.18 -2.21 -14.38
C LYS A 146 -18.64 -3.61 -14.08
N VAL A 147 -17.47 -3.69 -13.40
CA VAL A 147 -16.91 -4.97 -12.94
C VAL A 147 -17.82 -5.60 -11.88
N ILE A 148 -18.29 -4.82 -10.91
CA ILE A 148 -19.22 -5.31 -9.88
C ILE A 148 -20.56 -5.69 -10.51
N ASP A 149 -21.14 -4.85 -11.37
CA ASP A 149 -22.41 -5.11 -12.06
C ASP A 149 -22.35 -6.41 -12.89
N PHE A 150 -21.20 -6.72 -13.48
CA PHE A 150 -20.99 -7.99 -14.19
C PHE A 150 -21.23 -9.20 -13.28
N TYR A 151 -20.73 -9.19 -12.04
CA TYR A 151 -20.88 -10.30 -11.09
C TYR A 151 -22.22 -10.28 -10.35
N SER A 152 -22.80 -9.11 -10.08
CA SER A 152 -24.12 -8.98 -9.43
C SER A 152 -25.23 -9.72 -10.18
N ASN A 153 -25.06 -9.91 -11.49
CA ASN A 153 -26.01 -10.62 -12.35
C ASN A 153 -25.75 -12.15 -12.42
N LYS A 154 -24.73 -12.66 -11.73
CA LYS A 154 -24.35 -14.08 -11.74
C LYS A 154 -24.82 -14.75 -10.44
N LYS A 155 -25.19 -16.04 -10.53
CA LYS A 155 -25.59 -16.84 -9.36
C LYS A 155 -24.37 -17.52 -8.74
N GLY A 156 -24.38 -17.72 -7.41
CA GLY A 156 -23.36 -18.47 -6.68
C GLY A 156 -22.57 -17.60 -5.71
N VAL A 157 -21.43 -17.08 -6.17
CA VAL A 157 -20.50 -16.30 -5.35
C VAL A 157 -20.93 -14.84 -5.26
N GLU A 158 -21.00 -14.29 -4.05
CA GLU A 158 -21.23 -12.86 -3.82
C GLU A 158 -19.94 -12.07 -4.06
N VAL A 159 -20.01 -10.97 -4.82
CA VAL A 159 -18.86 -10.08 -5.06
C VAL A 159 -19.24 -8.66 -4.65
N GLU A 160 -18.50 -8.08 -3.70
CA GLU A 160 -18.77 -6.73 -3.19
C GLU A 160 -17.55 -5.81 -3.25
N LEU A 161 -17.81 -4.50 -3.26
CA LEU A 161 -16.79 -3.45 -3.22
C LEU A 161 -17.01 -2.53 -2.02
N LEU A 162 -16.01 -2.41 -1.15
CA LEU A 162 -16.11 -1.67 0.12
C LEU A 162 -15.08 -0.53 0.24
N ASP A 163 -15.55 0.63 0.72
CA ASP A 163 -14.71 1.72 1.25
C ASP A 163 -14.62 1.59 2.77
N LEU A 164 -13.46 1.18 3.28
CA LEU A 164 -13.27 0.89 4.71
C LEU A 164 -13.00 2.14 5.56
N ARG A 165 -13.05 3.34 4.98
CA ARG A 165 -12.74 4.58 5.71
C ARG A 165 -13.92 5.01 6.57
N ASN A 166 -13.60 5.48 7.78
CA ASN A 166 -14.57 6.10 8.68
C ASN A 166 -14.87 7.58 8.34
N TYR A 167 -14.02 8.21 7.52
CA TYR A 167 -14.19 9.60 7.12
C TYR A 167 -13.51 9.93 5.80
N TRP A 168 -14.00 11.01 5.17
CA TRP A 168 -13.44 11.62 3.97
C TRP A 168 -13.25 13.12 4.18
N SER A 169 -12.21 13.70 3.57
CA SER A 169 -12.02 15.15 3.50
C SER A 169 -11.37 15.55 2.17
N LYS A 170 -11.97 16.52 1.45
CA LYS A 170 -11.47 16.97 0.15
C LYS A 170 -10.07 17.60 0.21
N SER A 171 -9.72 18.24 1.32
CA SER A 171 -8.49 19.04 1.42
C SER A 171 -7.79 18.85 2.76
N LEU A 172 -7.91 19.80 3.69
CA LEU A 172 -7.21 19.79 4.97
C LEU A 172 -8.00 18.95 5.99
N HIS A 173 -7.32 18.43 7.00
CA HIS A 173 -7.94 17.81 8.17
C HIS A 173 -8.54 18.85 9.14
N MET A 174 -9.21 19.86 8.58
CA MET A 174 -9.96 20.86 9.32
C MET A 174 -11.34 20.31 9.68
N PRO A 175 -11.88 20.60 10.88
CA PRO A 175 -13.20 20.13 11.32
C PRO A 175 -14.31 20.38 10.30
N SER A 176 -14.34 21.56 9.67
CA SER A 176 -15.35 21.92 8.67
C SER A 176 -15.29 21.08 7.37
N CYS A 177 -14.14 20.46 7.07
CA CYS A 177 -13.89 19.71 5.84
C CYS A 177 -14.15 18.21 5.98
N ILE A 178 -14.23 17.69 7.20
CA ILE A 178 -14.41 16.25 7.47
C ILE A 178 -15.87 15.86 7.23
N ARG A 179 -16.07 14.72 6.58
CA ARG A 179 -17.37 14.06 6.39
C ARG A 179 -17.26 12.64 6.92
N LYS A 180 -18.21 12.23 7.77
CA LYS A 180 -18.29 10.85 8.25
C LYS A 180 -18.69 9.93 7.09
N LEU A 181 -18.08 8.77 7.04
CA LEU A 181 -18.44 7.68 6.13
C LEU A 181 -18.99 6.51 6.97
N PRO A 182 -19.68 5.53 6.35
CA PRO A 182 -20.21 4.37 7.06
C PRO A 182 -19.14 3.56 7.81
N GLY A 183 -17.91 3.54 7.29
CA GLY A 183 -16.82 2.74 7.84
C GLY A 183 -16.89 1.28 7.41
N ASP A 184 -16.06 0.46 8.06
CA ASP A 184 -16.08 -0.99 7.88
C ASP A 184 -17.43 -1.58 8.35
N PRO A 185 -18.13 -2.37 7.51
CA PRO A 185 -19.42 -2.97 7.87
C PRO A 185 -19.36 -3.96 9.04
N LEU A 186 -18.23 -4.64 9.25
CA LEU A 186 -18.01 -5.49 10.44
C LEU A 186 -17.41 -4.71 11.62
N GLY A 187 -17.14 -3.41 11.42
CA GLY A 187 -16.50 -2.53 12.39
C GLY A 187 -14.98 -2.71 12.45
N SER A 188 -14.37 -2.12 13.47
CA SER A 188 -12.92 -2.18 13.69
C SER A 188 -12.56 -2.90 14.99
N VAL A 189 -11.29 -3.28 15.09
CA VAL A 189 -10.69 -3.78 16.33
C VAL A 189 -9.39 -3.05 16.61
N LYS A 190 -9.16 -2.70 17.89
CA LYS A 190 -7.89 -2.17 18.35
C LYS A 190 -6.98 -3.31 18.79
N ILE A 191 -5.75 -3.29 18.28
CA ILE A 191 -4.73 -4.32 18.54
C ILE A 191 -3.52 -3.60 19.11
N ASN A 192 -3.14 -3.96 20.35
CA ASN A 192 -1.92 -3.48 20.97
C ASN A 192 -0.80 -4.53 20.77
N LEU A 193 0.29 -4.15 20.11
CA LEU A 193 1.46 -5.03 19.92
C LEU A 193 2.44 -4.97 21.09
N GLY A 194 2.33 -3.99 21.98
CA GLY A 194 3.22 -3.83 23.13
C GLY A 194 4.70 -3.90 22.77
N LYS A 195 5.45 -4.73 23.50
CA LYS A 195 6.91 -4.91 23.31
C LYS A 195 7.28 -5.51 21.96
N GLU A 196 6.34 -6.17 21.30
CA GLU A 196 6.55 -6.76 19.98
C GLU A 196 6.53 -5.72 18.87
N SER A 197 6.06 -4.49 19.12
CA SER A 197 6.04 -3.43 18.13
C SER A 197 7.44 -2.96 17.77
N ALA A 198 7.68 -2.67 16.50
CA ALA A 198 8.89 -1.98 16.08
C ALA A 198 9.01 -0.55 16.64
N TYR A 199 7.93 0.04 17.17
CA TYR A 199 7.97 1.33 17.89
C TYR A 199 8.33 1.20 19.37
N TYR A 200 8.37 -0.01 19.92
CA TYR A 200 8.77 -0.21 21.31
C TYR A 200 10.18 0.39 21.54
N ASN A 201 10.32 1.17 22.62
CA ASN A 201 11.53 1.94 22.94
C ASN A 201 11.98 2.98 21.90
N HIS A 202 11.11 3.45 21.01
CA HIS A 202 11.41 4.65 20.23
C HIS A 202 11.74 5.81 21.19
N PRO A 203 12.79 6.61 20.95
CA PRO A 203 13.31 7.55 21.95
C PRO A 203 12.39 8.74 22.23
N ASN A 204 11.61 9.19 21.24
CA ASN A 204 10.82 10.44 21.34
C ASN A 204 9.34 10.28 20.95
N PRO A 205 8.57 9.36 21.58
CA PRO A 205 7.18 9.11 21.22
C PRO A 205 6.27 10.34 21.43
N GLN A 206 6.62 11.23 22.35
CA GLN A 206 5.94 12.51 22.58
C GLN A 206 5.93 13.44 21.36
N ASN A 207 6.85 13.22 20.42
CA ASN A 207 7.00 14.02 19.20
C ASN A 207 6.39 13.35 17.97
N PHE A 208 5.70 12.22 18.13
CA PHE A 208 5.07 11.52 17.02
C PHE A 208 4.02 12.35 16.28
N TYR A 209 3.98 12.13 14.97
CA TYR A 209 3.03 12.74 14.06
C TYR A 209 2.33 11.66 13.22
N GLY A 210 1.01 11.57 13.37
CA GLY A 210 0.15 10.64 12.63
C GLY A 210 -0.28 11.18 11.27
N ALA A 211 -1.53 10.89 10.89
CA ALA A 211 -2.11 11.36 9.63
C ALA A 211 -2.79 12.73 9.72
N VAL A 212 -3.13 13.21 10.92
CA VAL A 212 -3.96 14.41 11.13
C VAL A 212 -3.34 15.37 12.15
N TYR A 213 -3.86 16.59 12.25
CA TYR A 213 -3.23 17.67 13.04
C TYR A 213 -3.17 17.40 14.55
N HIS A 214 -4.08 16.59 15.08
CA HIS A 214 -4.17 16.30 16.51
C HIS A 214 -3.36 15.03 16.85
N ARG A 215 -2.22 15.23 17.49
CA ARG A 215 -1.22 14.18 17.72
C ARG A 215 -1.44 13.41 19.01
N TRP A 216 -2.25 13.93 19.94
CA TRP A 216 -2.45 13.31 21.25
C TRP A 216 -2.95 11.87 21.16
N GLU A 217 -3.78 11.55 20.16
CA GLU A 217 -4.28 10.19 19.92
C GLU A 217 -3.14 9.29 19.41
N THR A 218 -2.35 9.75 18.44
CA THR A 218 -1.15 9.04 17.98
C THR A 218 -0.17 8.78 19.12
N ILE A 219 0.12 9.80 19.93
CA ILE A 219 1.06 9.70 21.06
C ILE A 219 0.52 8.72 22.11
N LYS A 220 -0.76 8.84 22.48
CA LYS A 220 -1.40 7.93 23.45
C LYS A 220 -1.42 6.49 22.96
N GLY A 221 -1.63 6.28 21.65
CA GLY A 221 -1.61 4.97 21.02
C GLY A 221 -0.22 4.38 20.85
N HIS A 222 0.86 5.17 20.93
CA HIS A 222 2.24 4.74 20.70
C HIS A 222 3.21 5.27 21.76
N ILE A 223 3.05 4.82 23.00
CA ILE A 223 3.94 5.17 24.12
C ILE A 223 4.17 3.96 25.03
N GLY A 224 5.43 3.70 25.38
CA GLY A 224 5.81 2.55 26.21
C GLY A 224 5.33 1.23 25.59
N GLU A 225 4.57 0.44 26.37
CA GLU A 225 3.95 -0.82 25.94
C GLU A 225 2.56 -0.63 25.30
N THR A 226 2.12 0.61 25.08
CA THR A 226 0.92 0.90 24.29
C THR A 226 1.36 1.19 22.86
N GLN A 227 1.12 0.25 21.96
CA GLN A 227 1.47 0.29 20.54
C GLN A 227 0.27 -0.20 19.73
N GLU A 228 -0.75 0.66 19.67
CA GLU A 228 -2.09 0.37 19.20
C GLU A 228 -2.28 0.68 17.72
N TYR A 229 -2.92 -0.25 17.03
CA TYR A 229 -3.45 -0.06 15.68
C TYR A 229 -4.94 -0.35 15.67
N GLU A 230 -5.70 0.39 14.86
CA GLU A 230 -7.13 0.12 14.66
C GLU A 230 -7.37 -0.40 13.25
N ILE A 231 -7.85 -1.64 13.17
CA ILE A 231 -7.80 -2.48 11.96
C ILE A 231 -9.21 -2.94 11.60
N SER A 232 -9.46 -3.04 10.29
CA SER A 232 -10.71 -3.54 9.72
C SER A 232 -11.01 -4.97 10.14
N LYS A 233 -12.20 -5.24 10.70
CA LYS A 233 -12.66 -6.60 10.98
C LYS A 233 -13.02 -7.33 9.69
N THR A 234 -13.55 -6.67 8.66
CA THR A 234 -13.74 -7.30 7.35
C THR A 234 -12.44 -7.90 6.80
N ILE A 235 -11.31 -7.22 6.98
CA ILE A 235 -9.99 -7.74 6.57
C ILE A 235 -9.54 -8.92 7.45
N LEU A 236 -9.67 -8.79 8.77
CA LEU A 236 -9.21 -9.84 9.68
C LEU A 236 -10.10 -11.10 9.67
N SER A 237 -11.37 -10.96 9.29
CA SER A 237 -12.32 -12.08 9.20
C SER A 237 -12.20 -12.90 7.91
N ALA A 238 -11.44 -12.44 6.92
CA ALA A 238 -11.27 -13.18 5.67
C ALA A 238 -10.39 -14.44 5.84
N ASP A 239 -10.79 -15.55 5.21
CA ASP A 239 -10.02 -16.80 5.17
C ASP A 239 -8.77 -16.66 4.29
N VAL A 240 -8.90 -15.89 3.21
CA VAL A 240 -7.84 -15.63 2.23
C VAL A 240 -7.73 -14.12 2.00
N PHE A 241 -6.52 -13.58 2.11
CA PHE A 241 -6.21 -12.20 1.82
C PHE A 241 -5.26 -12.13 0.61
N ILE A 242 -5.75 -11.53 -0.47
CA ILE A 242 -5.01 -11.31 -1.71
C ILE A 242 -4.66 -9.83 -1.83
N SER A 243 -3.37 -9.51 -1.75
CA SER A 243 -2.89 -8.13 -1.91
C SER A 243 -2.52 -7.85 -3.36
N LEU A 244 -3.03 -6.76 -3.92
CA LEU A 244 -2.71 -6.30 -5.26
C LEU A 244 -2.00 -4.93 -5.20
N PRO A 245 -0.78 -4.85 -4.64
CA PRO A 245 -0.11 -3.57 -4.49
C PRO A 245 0.36 -3.02 -5.85
N LYS A 246 0.64 -1.72 -5.88
CA LYS A 246 1.21 -1.04 -7.03
C LYS A 246 2.74 -0.94 -6.88
N MET A 247 3.51 -1.29 -7.90
CA MET A 247 4.97 -1.10 -7.89
C MET A 247 5.32 0.39 -8.00
N LYS A 248 5.63 1.05 -6.88
CA LYS A 248 5.96 2.48 -6.91
C LYS A 248 6.90 2.94 -5.78
N VAL A 249 7.58 4.05 -6.00
CA VAL A 249 8.44 4.72 -5.02
C VAL A 249 7.61 5.37 -3.91
N HIS A 250 8.15 5.40 -2.69
CA HIS A 250 7.54 6.04 -1.53
C HIS A 250 8.51 6.99 -0.82
N LYS A 251 8.12 8.26 -0.73
CA LYS A 251 8.91 9.33 -0.11
C LYS A 251 9.39 9.12 1.34
N LYS A 252 8.73 8.27 2.14
CA LYS A 252 9.11 8.00 3.56
C LYS A 252 9.77 6.64 3.82
N VAL A 253 9.53 5.65 2.98
CA VAL A 253 9.92 4.25 3.25
C VAL A 253 10.60 3.58 2.04
N GLY A 254 11.04 4.40 1.07
CA GLY A 254 11.66 3.95 -0.18
C GLY A 254 10.66 3.46 -1.23
N VAL A 255 9.84 2.45 -0.89
CA VAL A 255 8.92 1.78 -1.83
C VAL A 255 7.50 1.63 -1.27
N THR A 256 6.52 1.62 -2.16
CA THR A 256 5.14 1.18 -1.89
C THR A 256 4.96 -0.16 -2.60
N LEU A 257 4.69 -1.19 -1.82
CA LEU A 257 4.40 -2.56 -2.26
C LEU A 257 3.38 -3.16 -1.27
N ASN A 258 3.48 -4.43 -0.88
CA ASN A 258 2.57 -5.04 0.09
C ASN A 258 2.67 -4.36 1.46
N GLY A 259 3.86 -4.34 2.07
CA GLY A 259 4.04 -3.92 3.46
C GLY A 259 3.57 -2.50 3.73
N LYS A 260 3.94 -1.54 2.86
CA LYS A 260 3.42 -0.16 2.95
C LYS A 260 1.95 -0.05 2.50
N GLY A 261 1.51 -0.89 1.56
CA GLY A 261 0.12 -0.99 1.11
C GLY A 261 -0.83 -1.38 2.24
N LEU A 262 -0.36 -2.10 3.26
CA LEU A 262 -1.15 -2.47 4.44
C LEU A 262 -1.66 -1.29 5.25
N VAL A 263 -1.18 -0.06 5.05
CA VAL A 263 -1.83 1.12 5.68
C VAL A 263 -3.31 1.22 5.30
N GLY A 264 -3.70 0.71 4.13
CA GLY A 264 -5.10 0.64 3.73
C GLY A 264 -5.93 -0.42 4.46
N ILE A 265 -5.40 -1.16 5.44
CA ILE A 265 -6.20 -2.01 6.33
C ILE A 265 -6.62 -1.29 7.62
N ALA A 266 -5.98 -0.16 7.92
CA ALA A 266 -6.25 0.62 9.12
C ALA A 266 -7.46 1.54 8.92
N THR A 267 -8.44 1.43 9.82
CA THR A 267 -9.66 2.25 9.80
C THR A 267 -9.44 3.61 10.48
N ASN A 268 -8.47 3.69 11.40
CA ASN A 268 -7.99 4.94 12.00
C ASN A 268 -6.54 5.22 11.64
N LYS A 269 -6.35 6.06 10.61
CA LYS A 269 -5.02 6.45 10.13
C LYS A 269 -4.25 7.35 11.08
N ASN A 270 -4.87 7.89 12.13
CA ASN A 270 -4.14 8.68 13.10
C ASN A 270 -3.25 7.82 14.02
N LEU A 271 -3.56 6.52 14.13
CA LEU A 271 -2.71 5.50 14.77
C LEU A 271 -1.64 4.94 13.81
N ILE A 272 -1.37 5.64 12.70
CA ILE A 272 -0.27 5.32 11.79
C ILE A 272 0.74 6.45 11.89
N VAL A 273 1.84 6.21 12.62
CA VAL A 273 2.88 7.22 12.83
C VAL A 273 3.71 7.39 11.56
N HIS A 274 3.85 8.63 11.09
CA HIS A 274 4.49 8.94 9.81
C HIS A 274 5.89 9.55 9.95
N TYR A 275 6.12 10.32 11.02
CA TYR A 275 7.39 10.97 11.32
C TYR A 275 7.37 11.47 12.77
N THR A 276 8.55 11.77 13.30
CA THR A 276 8.79 12.41 14.59
C THR A 276 9.17 13.87 14.34
N LEU A 277 8.50 14.80 15.02
CA LEU A 277 8.75 16.24 14.87
C LEU A 277 10.18 16.61 15.24
N GLY A 278 10.75 17.57 14.51
CA GLY A 278 12.08 18.10 14.76
C GLY A 278 13.16 17.50 13.85
N LEU A 279 14.38 17.97 14.05
CA LEU A 279 15.58 17.52 13.34
C LEU A 279 16.23 16.32 14.06
N PRO A 280 17.15 15.59 13.41
CA PRO A 280 17.92 14.53 14.06
C PRO A 280 18.59 14.98 15.37
N SER A 281 19.21 16.17 15.39
CA SER A 281 19.80 16.75 16.62
C SER A 281 18.79 17.07 17.73
N GLU A 282 17.50 17.24 17.39
CA GLU A 282 16.39 17.46 18.33
C GLU A 282 15.64 16.15 18.65
N GLY A 283 16.13 15.00 18.16
CA GLY A 283 15.49 13.69 18.34
C GLY A 283 14.32 13.41 17.40
N GLY A 284 14.14 14.22 16.35
CA GLY A 284 13.12 14.05 15.31
C GLY A 284 13.69 13.58 13.97
N ASP A 285 12.80 13.37 13.00
CA ASP A 285 13.16 12.96 11.64
C ASP A 285 12.38 13.72 10.56
N GLN A 286 11.80 14.88 10.91
CA GLN A 286 10.95 15.68 10.02
C GLN A 286 11.72 16.22 8.80
N PHE A 287 12.97 16.64 9.00
CA PHE A 287 13.88 17.13 7.96
C PHE A 287 15.30 16.59 8.19
N PRO A 288 16.14 16.49 7.15
CA PRO A 288 17.56 16.22 7.34
C PRO A 288 18.27 17.37 8.08
N GLU A 289 19.36 17.04 8.78
CA GLU A 289 20.20 18.03 9.46
C GLU A 289 20.86 18.98 8.44
N GLY A 290 21.05 20.24 8.83
CA GLY A 290 21.75 21.24 7.99
C GLY A 290 20.97 21.79 6.78
N VAL A 291 19.80 21.24 6.42
CA VAL A 291 19.02 21.69 5.25
C VAL A 291 18.31 23.03 5.48
N LEU A 292 17.79 23.25 6.69
CA LEU A 292 17.02 24.45 7.04
C LEU A 292 17.92 25.53 7.66
N SER A 293 17.82 26.76 7.15
CA SER A 293 18.37 27.96 7.78
C SER A 293 17.63 28.31 9.08
N ASN A 294 18.23 29.16 9.92
CA ASN A 294 17.61 29.59 11.17
C ASN A 294 16.23 30.25 10.98
N MET A 295 16.05 31.01 9.90
CA MET A 295 14.76 31.62 9.57
C MET A 295 13.72 30.55 9.21
N GLU A 296 14.08 29.61 8.34
CA GLU A 296 13.19 28.52 7.93
C GLU A 296 12.81 27.61 9.11
N ARG A 297 13.76 27.32 10.01
CA ARG A 297 13.48 26.59 11.26
C ARG A 297 12.42 27.30 12.11
N LYS A 298 12.51 28.64 12.25
CA LYS A 298 11.50 29.43 12.97
C LYS A 298 10.14 29.39 12.28
N ILE A 299 10.10 29.44 10.94
CA ILE A 299 8.87 29.31 10.15
C ILE A 299 8.21 27.96 10.39
N ILE A 300 8.95 26.84 10.32
CA ILE A 300 8.41 25.50 10.58
C ILE A 300 7.87 25.38 12.01
N LYS A 301 8.58 25.92 13.01
CA LYS A 301 8.12 25.93 14.40
C LYS A 301 6.84 26.75 14.58
N PHE A 302 6.74 27.90 13.90
CA PHE A 302 5.52 28.71 13.88
C PHE A 302 4.34 27.99 13.23
N GLU A 303 4.54 27.36 12.07
CA GLU A 303 3.52 26.53 11.40
C GLU A 303 3.02 25.42 12.32
N ARG A 304 3.95 24.72 12.98
CA ARG A 304 3.61 23.67 13.94
C ARG A 304 2.80 24.20 15.11
N TRP A 305 3.22 25.32 15.69
CA TRP A 305 2.49 25.98 16.77
C TRP A 305 1.06 26.36 16.33
N MET A 306 0.88 26.90 15.12
CA MET A 306 -0.45 27.21 14.57
C MET A 306 -1.35 25.97 14.51
N TYR A 307 -0.82 24.84 14.04
CA TYR A 307 -1.59 23.60 13.97
C TYR A 307 -1.90 23.03 15.37
N ASP A 308 -0.93 23.01 16.30
CA ASP A 308 -1.11 22.48 17.66
C ASP A 308 -2.02 23.36 18.52
N THR A 309 -2.01 24.68 18.36
CA THR A 309 -2.83 25.60 19.18
C THR A 309 -4.27 25.68 18.68
N PHE A 310 -4.48 25.69 17.36
CA PHE A 310 -5.78 25.96 16.77
C PHE A 310 -6.46 24.72 16.22
N LEU A 311 -5.80 23.96 15.35
CA LEU A 311 -6.45 22.84 14.63
C LEU A 311 -6.55 21.56 15.46
N SER A 312 -5.68 21.37 16.47
CA SER A 312 -5.72 20.20 17.35
C SER A 312 -7.02 20.10 18.17
N LYS A 313 -7.68 21.24 18.42
CA LYS A 313 -8.88 21.36 19.27
C LYS A 313 -10.18 20.86 18.61
N LYS A 314 -10.13 20.51 17.32
CA LYS A 314 -11.24 19.91 16.56
C LYS A 314 -12.55 20.71 16.52
N THR A 315 -12.54 22.03 16.72
CA THR A 315 -13.75 22.86 16.60
C THR A 315 -13.61 23.94 15.53
N ILE A 316 -14.74 24.28 14.91
CA ILE A 316 -14.82 25.36 13.91
C ILE A 316 -14.42 26.71 14.52
N PHE A 317 -14.74 26.93 15.80
CA PHE A 317 -14.37 28.15 16.51
C PHE A 317 -12.85 28.42 16.49
N TRP A 318 -12.03 27.39 16.75
CA TRP A 318 -10.56 27.53 16.70
C TRP A 318 -9.99 27.47 15.28
N GLU A 319 -10.75 26.95 14.31
CA GLU A 319 -10.40 26.98 12.89
C GLU A 319 -10.38 28.40 12.31
N LEU A 320 -11.27 29.29 12.76
CA LEU A 320 -11.39 30.67 12.25
C LEU A 320 -10.12 31.51 12.51
N PRO A 321 -9.58 31.60 13.75
CA PRO A 321 -8.30 32.26 13.99
C PRO A 321 -7.15 31.67 13.16
N HIS A 322 -7.10 30.36 12.97
CA HIS A 322 -6.10 29.74 12.12
C HIS A 322 -6.23 30.19 10.66
N ARG A 323 -7.45 30.20 10.10
CA ARG A 323 -7.72 30.68 8.74
C ARG A 323 -7.30 32.14 8.56
N PHE A 324 -7.50 32.97 9.58
CA PHE A 324 -7.08 34.37 9.54
C PHE A 324 -5.55 34.51 9.66
N ILE A 325 -4.95 34.03 10.76
CA ILE A 325 -3.52 34.22 11.03
C ILE A 325 -2.66 33.45 10.03
N TYR A 326 -2.89 32.15 9.89
CA TYR A 326 -2.08 31.34 8.98
C TYR A 326 -2.52 31.54 7.52
N GLY A 327 -3.83 31.47 7.26
CA GLY A 327 -4.35 31.52 5.90
C GLY A 327 -4.29 32.91 5.24
N PHE A 328 -4.64 33.98 5.95
CA PHE A 328 -4.61 35.34 5.40
C PHE A 328 -3.27 36.01 5.65
N ILE A 329 -2.85 36.18 6.92
CA ILE A 329 -1.64 36.95 7.24
C ILE A 329 -0.40 36.24 6.70
N TYR A 330 -0.16 34.98 7.08
CA TYR A 330 1.06 34.30 6.65
C TYR A 330 1.03 33.91 5.16
N LEU A 331 0.04 33.12 4.71
CA LEU A 331 0.05 32.59 3.33
C LEU A 331 -0.19 33.67 2.26
N LYS A 332 -1.02 34.69 2.50
CA LYS A 332 -1.30 35.74 1.49
C LYS A 332 -0.42 36.98 1.60
N LEU A 333 0.04 37.37 2.79
CA LEU A 333 0.85 38.59 2.94
C LEU A 333 2.34 38.28 3.09
N LEU A 334 2.73 37.43 4.04
CA LEU A 334 4.15 37.22 4.39
C LEU A 334 4.88 36.27 3.42
N LYS A 335 4.24 35.17 3.02
CA LYS A 335 4.84 34.16 2.14
C LYS A 335 5.28 34.73 0.78
N PRO A 336 4.50 35.61 0.10
CA PRO A 336 4.93 36.27 -1.14
C PRO A 336 6.13 37.22 -0.95
N LEU A 337 6.35 37.75 0.26
CA LEU A 337 7.48 38.63 0.58
C LEU A 337 8.79 37.87 0.86
N GLY A 338 8.83 36.56 0.59
CA GLY A 338 10.03 35.73 0.76
C GLY A 338 10.17 35.05 2.12
N LEU A 339 9.24 35.27 3.07
CA LEU A 339 9.18 34.53 4.33
C LEU A 339 8.59 33.12 4.11
N LYS A 340 9.35 32.28 3.41
CA LYS A 340 8.96 30.92 3.06
C LYS A 340 10.14 29.96 3.13
N VAL A 341 9.82 28.70 3.34
CA VAL A 341 10.74 27.59 3.06
C VAL A 341 10.64 27.29 1.56
N SER A 342 11.78 27.09 0.88
CA SER A 342 11.76 26.78 -0.55
C SER A 342 11.04 25.47 -0.85
N ASP A 343 10.45 25.37 -2.05
CA ASP A 343 9.68 24.18 -2.44
C ASP A 343 10.56 22.92 -2.50
N GLU A 344 11.83 23.06 -2.90
CA GLU A 344 12.83 21.97 -2.86
C GLU A 344 13.02 21.42 -1.46
N LYS A 345 13.18 22.28 -0.45
CA LYS A 345 13.31 21.84 0.94
C LYS A 345 12.00 21.26 1.47
N ARG A 346 10.86 21.80 1.05
CA ARG A 346 9.52 21.27 1.40
C ARG A 346 9.28 19.86 0.89
N LEU A 347 9.96 19.41 -0.17
CA LEU A 347 9.89 18.02 -0.58
C LEU A 347 10.36 17.08 0.54
N LEU A 348 11.33 17.50 1.36
CA LEU A 348 11.92 16.71 2.44
C LEU A 348 11.11 16.73 3.75
N ASP A 349 10.19 17.69 3.89
CA ASP A 349 9.34 17.86 5.07
C ASP A 349 8.49 16.61 5.37
N ALA A 350 8.04 16.47 6.61
CA ALA A 350 7.28 15.33 7.11
C ALA A 350 8.04 14.00 6.92
N GLY A 351 9.37 14.02 7.08
CA GLY A 351 10.23 12.85 7.02
C GLY A 351 10.29 12.19 5.64
N ASN A 352 10.24 12.99 4.57
CA ASN A 352 10.30 12.50 3.20
C ASN A 352 11.75 12.29 2.70
N TRP A 353 12.55 11.57 3.46
CA TRP A 353 13.97 11.34 3.18
C TRP A 353 14.46 10.03 3.80
N TYR A 354 15.61 9.54 3.34
CA TYR A 354 16.17 8.23 3.74
C TYR A 354 16.43 8.08 5.24
N GLY A 355 16.67 9.19 5.95
CA GLY A 355 16.93 9.19 7.38
C GLY A 355 15.69 9.10 8.27
N ASN A 356 14.49 9.04 7.70
CA ASN A 356 13.26 8.75 8.45
C ASN A 356 13.45 7.47 9.28
N ASP A 357 13.22 7.55 10.59
CA ASP A 357 13.32 6.43 11.51
C ASP A 357 11.98 6.06 12.18
N THR A 358 10.91 6.70 11.72
CA THR A 358 9.58 6.52 12.26
C THR A 358 8.73 5.63 11.34
N ALA A 359 8.52 6.07 10.09
CA ALA A 359 7.52 5.52 9.19
C ALA A 359 7.72 4.05 8.85
N TRP A 360 8.97 3.59 8.75
CA TRP A 360 9.26 2.21 8.36
C TRP A 360 8.77 1.21 9.41
N ARG A 361 8.69 1.60 10.70
CA ARG A 361 8.30 0.74 11.84
C ARG A 361 6.83 0.28 11.76
N MET A 362 5.97 1.03 11.08
CA MET A 362 4.58 0.57 10.84
C MET A 362 4.52 -0.67 9.95
N VAL A 363 5.50 -0.84 9.05
CA VAL A 363 5.48 -1.95 8.07
C VAL A 363 5.59 -3.31 8.76
N PRO A 364 6.60 -3.58 9.62
CA PRO A 364 6.66 -4.83 10.35
C PRO A 364 5.48 -5.04 11.29
N ASP A 365 4.94 -3.99 11.90
CA ASP A 365 3.79 -4.10 12.78
C ASP A 365 2.50 -4.48 12.05
N LEU A 366 2.19 -3.80 10.94
CA LEU A 366 1.03 -4.13 10.11
C LEU A 366 1.17 -5.52 9.47
N MET A 367 2.38 -5.92 9.10
CA MET A 367 2.68 -7.27 8.64
C MET A 367 2.44 -8.31 9.75
N LYS A 368 2.87 -8.06 10.99
CA LYS A 368 2.55 -8.95 12.13
C LYS A 368 1.04 -9.08 12.30
N ILE A 369 0.30 -7.98 12.24
CA ILE A 369 -1.16 -7.98 12.39
C ILE A 369 -1.83 -8.82 11.30
N ILE A 370 -1.53 -8.57 10.01
CA ILE A 370 -2.21 -9.26 8.92
C ILE A 370 -1.85 -10.75 8.84
N TYR A 371 -0.67 -11.15 9.29
CA TYR A 371 -0.30 -12.56 9.37
C TYR A 371 -0.91 -13.24 10.59
N PHE A 372 -0.82 -12.62 11.78
CA PHE A 372 -0.93 -13.34 13.05
C PHE A 372 -2.09 -12.91 13.96
N ALA A 373 -2.78 -11.80 13.66
CA ALA A 373 -3.99 -11.45 14.41
C ALA A 373 -5.19 -12.26 13.89
N ASP A 374 -6.01 -12.80 14.78
CA ASP A 374 -7.30 -13.41 14.40
C ASP A 374 -8.40 -12.35 14.14
N ALA A 375 -9.62 -12.79 13.81
CA ALA A 375 -10.76 -11.91 13.56
C ALA A 375 -11.16 -11.03 14.75
N MET A 376 -10.78 -11.42 15.98
CA MET A 376 -11.00 -10.66 17.21
C MET A 376 -9.82 -9.76 17.56
N GLY A 377 -8.79 -9.69 16.72
CA GLY A 377 -7.59 -8.88 16.94
C GLY A 377 -6.60 -9.47 17.95
N LYS A 378 -6.76 -10.74 18.34
CA LYS A 378 -5.81 -11.41 19.23
C LYS A 378 -4.63 -11.93 18.43
N MET A 379 -3.41 -11.62 18.90
CA MET A 379 -2.16 -12.06 18.26
C MET A 379 -1.84 -13.52 18.58
N HIS A 380 -1.45 -14.30 17.57
CA HIS A 380 -1.04 -15.70 17.66
C HIS A 380 0.40 -15.91 17.16
N LYS A 381 0.96 -17.11 17.33
CA LYS A 381 2.29 -17.45 16.78
C LYS A 381 2.25 -18.10 15.40
N THR A 382 1.08 -18.53 14.97
CA THR A 382 0.84 -19.13 13.65
C THR A 382 0.04 -18.17 12.78
N PRO A 383 0.24 -18.18 11.44
CA PRO A 383 -0.59 -17.40 10.54
C PRO A 383 -2.08 -17.74 10.68
N GLN A 384 -2.93 -16.71 10.67
CA GLN A 384 -4.38 -16.82 10.91
C GLN A 384 -5.23 -16.81 9.64
N ARG A 385 -4.61 -16.53 8.49
CA ARG A 385 -5.24 -16.51 7.17
C ARG A 385 -4.24 -16.86 6.09
N ARG A 386 -4.74 -17.33 4.95
CA ARG A 386 -3.90 -17.57 3.76
C ARG A 386 -3.63 -16.24 3.06
N LEU A 387 -2.43 -16.11 2.52
CA LEU A 387 -1.96 -14.86 1.95
C LEU A 387 -1.44 -15.11 0.54
N PHE A 388 -1.76 -14.18 -0.36
CA PHE A 388 -1.23 -14.17 -1.71
C PHE A 388 -1.04 -12.74 -2.17
N SER A 389 -0.06 -12.49 -3.04
CA SER A 389 0.21 -11.17 -3.58
C SER A 389 0.42 -11.23 -5.08
N VAL A 390 -0.07 -10.19 -5.78
CA VAL A 390 0.31 -9.88 -7.16
C VAL A 390 0.58 -8.38 -7.27
N VAL A 391 1.85 -8.01 -7.35
CA VAL A 391 2.30 -6.64 -7.57
C VAL A 391 2.01 -6.25 -9.02
N ASP A 392 1.21 -5.20 -9.17
CA ASP A 392 0.98 -4.53 -10.45
C ASP A 392 2.17 -3.62 -10.78
N GLY A 393 3.07 -4.10 -11.64
CA GLY A 393 4.23 -3.36 -12.14
C GLY A 393 4.17 -3.08 -13.64
N ILE A 394 3.00 -3.17 -14.27
CA ILE A 394 2.89 -2.91 -15.71
C ILE A 394 3.20 -1.44 -16.01
N ILE A 395 2.45 -0.53 -15.39
CA ILE A 395 2.86 0.85 -15.19
C ILE A 395 3.15 1.03 -13.70
N GLY A 396 4.41 1.23 -13.34
CA GLY A 396 4.83 1.62 -12.01
C GLY A 396 4.81 3.14 -11.81
N GLY A 397 5.20 3.58 -10.61
CA GLY A 397 5.38 4.99 -10.29
C GLY A 397 6.75 5.30 -9.70
N GLU A 398 7.54 6.17 -10.31
CA GLU A 398 8.86 6.60 -9.82
C GLU A 398 8.88 8.06 -9.32
N ASN A 399 10.02 8.53 -8.82
CA ASN A 399 10.26 9.91 -8.40
C ASN A 399 9.31 10.38 -7.27
N LYS A 400 8.39 11.33 -7.52
CA LYS A 400 7.56 12.01 -6.49
C LYS A 400 6.38 11.16 -5.98
N GLY A 401 6.61 9.86 -5.78
CA GLY A 401 5.66 8.93 -5.18
C GLY A 401 5.45 9.13 -3.68
N PRO A 402 4.34 8.62 -3.10
CA PRO A 402 3.38 7.74 -3.74
C PRO A 402 2.14 8.45 -4.33
N LEU A 403 2.06 9.79 -4.22
CA LEU A 403 0.84 10.57 -4.54
C LEU A 403 0.87 11.22 -5.92
N VAL A 404 2.04 11.62 -6.42
CA VAL A 404 2.24 12.21 -7.75
C VAL A 404 3.49 11.64 -8.45
N PRO A 405 3.64 10.30 -8.49
CA PRO A 405 4.81 9.69 -9.13
C PRO A 405 4.84 9.94 -10.65
N ASP A 406 6.02 9.82 -11.25
CA ASP A 406 6.15 9.75 -12.70
C ASP A 406 5.78 8.32 -13.17
N PRO A 407 4.92 8.15 -14.19
CA PRO A 407 4.62 6.82 -14.74
C PRO A 407 5.87 6.13 -15.28
N LYS A 408 6.06 4.86 -14.91
CA LYS A 408 7.21 4.05 -15.30
C LYS A 408 6.74 2.74 -15.95
N PRO A 409 6.91 2.54 -17.27
CA PRO A 409 6.51 1.30 -17.92
C PRO A 409 7.50 0.17 -17.57
N ALA A 410 7.26 -0.54 -16.45
CA ALA A 410 8.10 -1.65 -16.02
C ALA A 410 7.63 -2.99 -16.61
N GLY A 411 6.35 -3.11 -16.98
CA GLY A 411 5.84 -4.26 -17.75
C GLY A 411 5.96 -5.60 -17.03
N VAL A 412 5.76 -5.62 -15.71
CA VAL A 412 5.99 -6.82 -14.90
C VAL A 412 4.82 -7.10 -13.94
N LEU A 413 4.52 -8.38 -13.72
CA LEU A 413 3.78 -8.84 -12.54
C LEU A 413 4.73 -9.62 -11.63
N VAL A 414 4.67 -9.38 -10.32
CA VAL A 414 5.44 -10.14 -9.33
C VAL A 414 4.48 -10.74 -8.33
N GLY A 415 4.53 -12.04 -8.05
CA GLY A 415 3.56 -12.65 -7.15
C GLY A 415 4.02 -13.90 -6.43
N GLY A 416 3.30 -14.26 -5.37
CA GLY A 416 3.60 -15.37 -4.47
C GLY A 416 2.82 -15.31 -3.16
N GLU A 417 2.94 -16.35 -2.34
CA GLU A 417 2.22 -16.49 -1.05
C GLU A 417 2.85 -15.66 0.09
N ASN A 418 4.09 -15.20 -0.10
CA ASN A 418 4.84 -14.48 0.91
C ASN A 418 5.01 -13.00 0.54
N LEU A 419 4.27 -12.13 1.23
CA LEU A 419 4.22 -10.70 0.98
C LEU A 419 5.60 -10.04 1.14
N LEU A 420 6.39 -10.48 2.13
CA LEU A 420 7.73 -9.95 2.36
C LEU A 420 8.70 -10.36 1.26
N ALA A 421 8.70 -11.63 0.85
CA ALA A 421 9.55 -12.10 -0.24
C ALA A 421 9.20 -11.41 -1.56
N VAL A 422 7.90 -11.27 -1.86
CA VAL A 422 7.41 -10.52 -3.03
C VAL A 422 7.88 -9.07 -2.99
N ASP A 423 7.82 -8.41 -1.82
CA ASP A 423 8.29 -7.03 -1.67
C ASP A 423 9.81 -6.89 -1.89
N ILE A 424 10.61 -7.83 -1.37
CA ILE A 424 12.07 -7.85 -1.55
C ILE A 424 12.42 -8.01 -3.03
N VAL A 425 11.82 -8.98 -3.73
CA VAL A 425 12.05 -9.21 -5.16
C VAL A 425 11.61 -8.00 -5.99
N ALA A 426 10.41 -7.48 -5.75
CA ALA A 426 9.92 -6.30 -6.46
C ALA A 426 10.82 -5.08 -6.23
N THR A 427 11.32 -4.86 -5.00
CA THR A 427 12.28 -3.79 -4.69
C THR A 427 13.58 -3.95 -5.47
N ARG A 428 14.12 -5.18 -5.53
CA ARG A 428 15.33 -5.47 -6.30
C ARG A 428 15.14 -5.17 -7.79
N LEU A 429 14.00 -5.56 -8.36
CA LEU A 429 13.65 -5.31 -9.76
C LEU A 429 13.42 -3.82 -10.06
N MET A 430 12.97 -3.03 -9.08
CA MET A 430 12.92 -1.56 -9.22
C MET A 430 14.32 -0.94 -9.36
N GLY A 431 15.40 -1.68 -9.09
CA GLY A 431 16.78 -1.18 -9.13
C GLY A 431 17.27 -0.64 -7.79
N PHE A 432 16.59 -1.00 -6.70
CA PHE A 432 16.97 -0.64 -5.34
C PHE A 432 17.53 -1.84 -4.59
N ASP A 433 18.41 -1.58 -3.64
CA ASP A 433 18.93 -2.56 -2.70
C ASP A 433 17.93 -2.78 -1.55
N PRO A 434 17.31 -3.97 -1.45
CA PRO A 434 16.38 -4.27 -0.37
C PRO A 434 17.01 -4.13 1.03
N LEU A 435 18.32 -4.36 1.17
CA LEU A 435 19.01 -4.28 2.47
C LEU A 435 19.21 -2.85 2.96
N LYS A 436 19.16 -1.85 2.06
CA LYS A 436 19.20 -0.42 2.43
C LYS A 436 17.86 0.08 2.99
N LEU A 437 16.78 -0.70 2.85
CA LEU A 437 15.48 -0.35 3.39
C LEU A 437 15.29 -0.92 4.81
N LYS A 438 15.18 -0.01 5.78
CA LYS A 438 15.10 -0.34 7.22
C LYS A 438 14.01 -1.36 7.54
N GLN A 439 12.84 -1.29 6.88
CA GLN A 439 11.76 -2.25 7.12
C GLN A 439 12.14 -3.69 6.75
N PHE A 440 12.90 -3.92 5.68
CA PHE A 440 13.30 -5.27 5.28
C PHE A 440 14.47 -5.74 6.13
N ASN A 441 15.44 -4.86 6.38
CA ASN A 441 16.53 -5.17 7.29
C ASN A 441 16.00 -5.56 8.68
N TYR A 442 14.96 -4.89 9.19
CA TYR A 442 14.33 -5.25 10.46
C TYR A 442 13.80 -6.70 10.47
N PHE A 443 13.15 -7.17 9.40
CA PHE A 443 12.68 -8.55 9.33
C PHE A 443 13.82 -9.58 9.29
N LEU A 444 14.90 -9.25 8.59
CA LEU A 444 16.02 -10.17 8.34
C LEU A 444 17.03 -10.23 9.50
N SER A 445 17.22 -9.12 10.22
CA SER A 445 18.27 -8.99 11.24
C SER A 445 17.78 -9.09 12.68
N HIS A 446 16.52 -8.78 12.95
CA HIS A 446 16.02 -8.78 14.33
C HIS A 446 15.41 -10.14 14.68
N GLU A 447 15.67 -10.61 15.90
CA GLU A 447 14.94 -11.71 16.48
C GLU A 447 13.48 -11.29 16.68
N ASN A 448 12.64 -11.74 15.75
CA ASN A 448 11.20 -11.52 15.82
C ASN A 448 10.57 -12.76 16.47
N ASN A 449 9.64 -12.56 17.40
CA ASN A 449 8.84 -13.66 17.95
C ASN A 449 7.78 -14.19 16.96
N TYR A 450 7.90 -13.85 15.68
CA TYR A 450 7.00 -14.17 14.59
C TYR A 450 7.81 -14.63 13.38
N TYR A 451 7.48 -15.80 12.83
CA TYR A 451 8.19 -16.38 11.69
C TYR A 451 7.44 -16.09 10.38
N PHE A 452 8.07 -15.33 9.48
CA PHE A 452 7.49 -14.93 8.18
C PHE A 452 7.84 -15.91 7.05
N GLY A 453 8.29 -17.13 7.34
CA GLY A 453 8.55 -18.17 6.34
C GLY A 453 10.00 -18.32 5.88
N PHE A 454 10.86 -17.33 6.13
CA PHE A 454 12.31 -17.37 5.84
C PHE A 454 13.07 -16.39 6.74
N LYS A 455 14.40 -16.51 6.84
CA LYS A 455 15.28 -15.60 7.60
C LYS A 455 16.34 -14.92 6.74
N LYS A 456 16.71 -15.51 5.61
CA LYS A 456 17.74 -15.01 4.70
C LYS A 456 17.19 -14.85 3.29
N ILE A 457 17.72 -13.86 2.56
CA ILE A 457 17.27 -13.55 1.19
C ILE A 457 17.54 -14.70 0.21
N ASP A 458 18.58 -15.51 0.44
CA ASP A 458 18.93 -16.67 -0.39
C ASP A 458 17.93 -17.84 -0.27
N GLU A 459 17.03 -17.82 0.73
CA GLU A 459 15.92 -18.76 0.85
C GLU A 459 14.74 -18.42 -0.09
N ILE A 460 14.78 -17.25 -0.75
CA ILE A 460 13.79 -16.84 -1.74
C ILE A 460 14.19 -17.37 -3.11
N GLU A 461 13.36 -18.25 -3.66
CA GLU A 461 13.51 -18.79 -5.02
C GLU A 461 12.71 -17.92 -6.01
N VAL A 462 13.41 -17.28 -6.95
CA VAL A 462 12.77 -16.49 -8.00
C VAL A 462 12.57 -17.34 -9.25
N VAL A 463 11.32 -17.50 -9.68
CA VAL A 463 10.94 -18.18 -10.93
C VAL A 463 10.40 -17.15 -11.92
N SER A 464 10.67 -17.33 -13.22
CA SER A 464 10.27 -16.34 -14.22
C SER A 464 10.07 -16.92 -15.61
N ASN A 465 9.27 -16.24 -16.43
CA ASN A 465 9.23 -16.44 -17.89
C ASN A 465 10.40 -15.74 -18.63
N ASN A 466 11.23 -14.99 -17.92
CA ASN A 466 12.44 -14.37 -18.45
C ASN A 466 13.64 -14.67 -17.54
N GLU A 467 14.63 -15.39 -18.08
CA GLU A 467 15.82 -15.83 -17.35
C GLU A 467 16.60 -14.70 -16.67
N LYS A 468 16.51 -13.46 -17.19
CA LYS A 468 17.21 -12.29 -16.63
C LYS A 468 16.81 -11.99 -15.19
N PHE A 469 15.64 -12.43 -14.75
CA PHE A 469 15.11 -12.15 -13.41
C PHE A 469 15.38 -13.25 -12.38
N ILE A 470 15.75 -14.46 -12.80
CA ILE A 470 15.90 -15.63 -11.92
C ILE A 470 16.96 -15.38 -10.85
N ASN A 471 18.06 -14.73 -11.21
CA ASN A 471 19.17 -14.43 -10.29
C ASN A 471 19.14 -12.99 -9.76
N CYS A 472 17.98 -12.33 -9.74
CA CYS A 472 17.94 -10.90 -9.44
C CYS A 472 18.41 -10.54 -8.02
N LEU A 473 18.21 -11.42 -7.05
CA LEU A 473 18.62 -11.20 -5.67
C LEU A 473 20.13 -11.34 -5.44
N SER A 474 20.84 -12.09 -6.28
CA SER A 474 22.31 -12.24 -6.22
C SER A 474 23.05 -11.27 -7.15
N ASP A 475 22.35 -10.68 -8.12
CA ASP A 475 22.91 -9.63 -8.97
C ASP A 475 23.10 -8.33 -8.18
N THR A 476 24.33 -7.79 -8.15
CA THR A 476 24.67 -6.54 -7.45
C THR A 476 24.97 -5.36 -8.38
N LYS A 477 24.72 -5.49 -9.70
CA LYS A 477 25.11 -4.49 -10.70
C LYS A 477 23.94 -4.03 -11.56
N ASN A 478 23.03 -4.94 -11.91
CA ASN A 478 21.95 -4.62 -12.82
C ASN A 478 20.86 -3.79 -12.13
N LYS A 479 20.50 -2.65 -12.72
CA LYS A 479 19.44 -1.78 -12.21
C LYS A 479 18.04 -2.23 -12.64
N TYR A 480 17.92 -3.25 -13.47
CA TYR A 480 16.68 -3.79 -14.03
C TYR A 480 15.80 -2.67 -14.60
N PHE A 481 14.69 -2.33 -13.95
CA PHE A 481 13.79 -1.28 -14.43
C PHE A 481 14.30 0.13 -14.09
N GLY A 482 15.28 0.27 -13.19
CA GLY A 482 15.96 1.52 -12.89
C GLY A 482 14.99 2.64 -12.54
N PHE A 483 14.19 2.45 -11.49
CA PHE A 483 13.28 3.47 -10.99
C PHE A 483 14.07 4.65 -10.43
N LYS A 484 13.64 5.87 -10.74
CA LYS A 484 14.15 7.07 -10.05
C LYS A 484 13.62 7.09 -8.62
N PRO A 485 14.48 7.13 -7.58
CA PRO A 485 13.99 7.25 -6.22
C PRO A 485 13.36 8.63 -5.99
N TYR A 486 12.71 8.79 -4.83
CA TYR A 486 12.23 10.10 -4.40
C TYR A 486 13.43 11.05 -4.18
N PRO A 487 13.32 12.38 -4.41
CA PRO A 487 14.44 13.30 -4.26
C PRO A 487 15.20 13.18 -2.92
N GLY A 488 14.49 12.96 -1.81
CA GLY A 488 15.10 12.73 -0.49
C GLY A 488 15.76 11.35 -0.28
N TRP A 489 15.83 10.51 -1.32
CA TRP A 489 16.38 9.15 -1.30
C TRP A 489 17.47 8.91 -2.34
N VAL A 490 17.74 9.89 -3.23
CA VAL A 490 18.76 9.78 -4.28
C VAL A 490 20.14 9.50 -3.66
N GLY A 491 20.81 8.46 -4.15
CA GLY A 491 22.14 8.03 -3.69
C GLY A 491 22.12 7.16 -2.43
N HIS A 492 20.95 6.80 -1.89
CA HIS A 492 20.81 6.09 -0.63
C HIS A 492 20.17 4.70 -0.73
N ILE A 493 19.50 4.36 -1.83
CA ILE A 493 18.82 3.06 -1.98
C ILE A 493 19.13 2.32 -3.27
N GLU A 494 19.67 3.00 -4.26
CA GLU A 494 19.98 2.43 -5.57
C GLU A 494 21.09 1.37 -5.47
N ILE A 495 21.06 0.43 -6.42
CA ILE A 495 22.14 -0.55 -6.68
C ILE A 495 23.32 0.14 -7.37
#